data_AF-A0A1C4RKR8-F1
#
_entry.id   AF-A0A1C4RKR8-F1
#
_cell.length_a   1.000
_cell.length_b   1.000
_cell.length_c   1.000
_cell.angle_alpha   90.00
_cell.angle_beta   90.00
_cell.angle_gamma   90.00
#
_symmetry.space_group_name_H-M   'P 1'
#
loop_
_entity.id
_entity.type
_entity.pdbx_description
1 polymer ?
#
loop_
_entity_poly.entity_id
_entity_poly.type
_entity_poly.pdbx_seq_one_letter_code
_entity_poly.pdbx_strand_id
1 'polypeptide(L)' 'NRAVDLSRGFVRAVRRRDWLQAAGAGRWLAAVGGEPATLGLERGLDFVEQMGGHDPRVTLHVRAARLMAEARAR' A
#
# COMPACT_ATOMS: atom_id res chain seq x y z
N ASN A 1 6.03 0.68 -16.63
CA ASN A 1 4.62 0.25 -16.45
C ASN A 1 4.26 0.64 -15.02
N ARG A 2 3.58 1.78 -14.82
CA ARG A 2 3.55 2.51 -13.53
C ARG A 2 3.10 1.65 -12.34
N ALA A 3 2.08 0.82 -12.50
CA ALA A 3 1.57 -0.05 -11.44
C ALA A 3 2.58 -1.13 -11.03
N VAL A 4 3.33 -1.70 -11.99
CA VAL A 4 4.39 -2.69 -11.72
C VAL A 4 5.54 -2.07 -10.95
N ASP A 5 5.93 -0.84 -11.30
CA ASP A 5 7.01 -0.14 -10.64
C ASP A 5 6.63 0.25 -9.19
N LEU A 6 5.39 0.69 -8.98
CA LEU A 6 4.81 0.91 -7.64
C LEU A 6 4.72 -0.40 -6.83
N SER A 7 4.32 -1.51 -7.45
CA SER A 7 4.27 -2.84 -6.80
C SER A 7 5.65 -3.27 -6.30
N ARG A 8 6.69 -3.09 -7.13
CA ARG A 8 8.08 -3.38 -6.74
C ARG A 8 8.57 -2.43 -5.64
N GLY A 9 8.16 -1.16 -5.68
CA GLY A 9 8.45 -0.16 -4.65
C GLY A 9 7.84 -0.56 -3.30
N PHE A 10 6.58 -0.96 -3.30
CA PHE A 10 5.87 -1.47 -2.13
C PHE A 10 6.58 -2.68 -1.50
N VAL A 11 6.82 -3.73 -2.29
CA VAL A 11 7.49 -4.95 -1.80
C VAL A 11 8.90 -4.64 -1.28
N ARG A 12 9.65 -3.76 -1.98
CA ARG A 12 10.98 -3.35 -1.53
C ARG A 12 10.93 -2.61 -0.19
N ALA A 13 9.97 -1.70 0.01
CA ALA A 13 9.82 -0.98 1.27
C ALA A 13 9.45 -1.94 2.42
N VAL A 14 8.50 -2.86 2.19
CA VAL A 14 8.12 -3.92 3.14
C VAL A 14 9.34 -4.76 3.54
N ARG A 15 10.14 -5.23 2.58
CA ARG A 15 11.35 -6.02 2.85
C ARG A 15 12.41 -5.26 3.65
N ARG A 16 12.47 -3.94 3.50
CA ARG A 16 13.39 -3.07 4.25
C ARG A 16 12.83 -2.61 5.61
N ARG A 17 11.60 -3.02 5.95
CA ARG A 17 10.86 -2.56 7.13
C ARG A 17 10.67 -1.04 7.17
N ASP A 18 10.65 -0.41 5.99
CA ASP A 18 10.31 0.99 5.84
C ASP A 18 8.79 1.11 5.71
N TRP A 19 8.11 1.06 6.86
CA TRP A 19 6.66 0.95 6.93
C TRP A 19 5.94 2.19 6.41
N LEU A 20 6.52 3.38 6.60
CA LEU A 20 5.96 4.62 6.07
C LEU A 20 6.04 4.65 4.54
N GLN A 21 7.19 4.28 3.97
CA GLN A 21 7.32 4.19 2.51
C GLN A 21 6.42 3.09 1.92
N ALA A 22 6.28 1.96 2.62
CA ALA A 22 5.37 0.89 2.21
C ALA A 22 3.92 1.38 2.19
N ALA A 23 3.46 2.07 3.23
CA ALA A 23 2.12 2.64 3.28
C ALA A 23 1.90 3.71 2.20
N GLY A 24 2.91 4.55 1.94
CA GLY A 24 2.93 5.52 0.85
C GLY A 24 2.77 4.90 -0.53
N ALA A 25 3.60 3.91 -0.85
CA ALA A 25 3.55 3.19 -2.11
C ALA A 25 2.23 2.44 -2.28
N GLY A 26 1.75 1.78 -1.23
CA GLY A 26 0.50 1.02 -1.24
C GLY A 26 -0.72 1.92 -1.47
N ARG A 27 -0.76 3.11 -0.88
CA ARG A 27 -1.81 4.11 -1.16
C ARG A 27 -1.82 4.54 -2.63
N TRP A 28 -0.65 4.85 -3.19
CA TRP A 28 -0.55 5.19 -4.62
C TRP A 28 -0.96 4.04 -5.52
N LEU A 29 -0.62 2.81 -5.14
CA LEU A 29 -1.04 1.63 -5.89
C LEU A 29 -2.55 1.41 -5.83
N ALA A 30 -3.20 1.61 -4.68
CA ALA A 30 -4.66 1.57 -4.55
C ALA A 30 -5.36 2.63 -5.41
N ALA A 31 -4.79 3.83 -5.53
CA ALA A 31 -5.32 4.89 -6.39
C ALA A 31 -5.21 4.56 -7.89
N VAL A 32 -4.04 4.06 -8.32
CA VAL A 32 -3.75 3.80 -9.74
C VAL A 32 -4.37 2.48 -10.21
N GLY A 33 -4.44 1.47 -9.34
CA GLY A 33 -4.81 0.10 -9.62
C GLY A 33 -3.94 -0.58 -10.70
N GLY A 34 -4.30 -1.82 -11.05
CA GLY A 34 -3.59 -2.59 -12.07
C GLY A 34 -2.31 -3.24 -11.55
N GLU A 35 -2.20 -3.42 -10.24
CA GLU A 35 -1.20 -4.27 -9.62
C GLU A 35 -1.36 -5.73 -10.06
N PRO A 36 -0.28 -6.52 -10.05
CA PRO A 36 -0.39 -7.96 -10.28
C PRO A 36 -1.33 -8.60 -9.26
N ALA A 37 -2.23 -9.49 -9.71
CA ALA A 37 -3.16 -10.20 -8.81
C ALA A 37 -2.44 -10.98 -7.69
N THR A 38 -1.21 -11.42 -7.94
CA THR A 38 -0.36 -12.13 -6.97
C THR A 38 0.19 -11.23 -5.86
N LEU A 39 0.09 -9.90 -5.98
CA LEU A 39 0.61 -8.97 -4.97
C LEU A 39 -0.21 -9.01 -3.67
N GLY A 40 -1.55 -9.15 -3.78
CA GLY A 40 -2.44 -9.11 -2.62
C GLY A 40 -2.34 -7.79 -1.85
N LEU A 41 -2.55 -6.66 -2.53
CA LEU A 41 -2.33 -5.31 -1.96
C LEU A 41 -3.11 -5.06 -0.66
N GLU A 42 -4.37 -5.45 -0.58
CA GLU A 42 -5.21 -5.29 0.62
C GLU A 42 -4.56 -5.94 1.85
N ARG A 43 -4.24 -7.24 1.75
CA ARG A 43 -3.55 -7.97 2.83
C ARG A 43 -2.16 -7.40 3.12
N GLY A 44 -1.47 -6.90 2.09
CA GLY A 44 -0.19 -6.21 2.24
C GLY A 44 -0.32 -4.93 3.06
N LEU A 45 -1.40 -4.16 2.87
CA LEU A 45 -1.68 -2.95 3.64
C LEU A 45 -2.06 -3.26 5.09
N ASP A 46 -2.83 -4.32 5.33
CA ASP A 46 -3.14 -4.79 6.70
C ASP A 46 -1.85 -5.18 7.45
N PHE A 47 -0.95 -5.91 6.77
CA PHE A 47 0.36 -6.24 7.33
C PHE A 47 1.19 -4.98 7.62
N VAL A 48 1.22 -4.01 6.71
CA VAL A 48 1.95 -2.74 6.91
C VAL A 48 1.37 -1.93 8.07
N GLU A 49 0.05 -1.87 8.21
CA GLU A 49 -0.63 -1.21 9.34
C GLU A 49 -0.24 -1.87 10.67
N GLN A 50 -0.30 -3.20 10.73
CA GLN A 50 0.09 -3.96 11.92
C GLN A 50 1.58 -3.75 12.29
N MET A 51 2.47 -3.83 11.31
CA MET A 51 3.92 -3.74 11.54
C MET A 51 4.42 -2.30 11.77
N GLY A 52 3.71 -1.31 11.22
CA GLY A 52 4.00 0.11 11.45
C GLY A 52 3.69 0.60 12.87
N GLY A 53 2.97 -0.21 13.66
CA GLY A 53 2.68 0.07 15.06
C GLY A 53 1.92 1.39 15.24
N HIS A 54 2.35 2.19 16.21
CA HIS A 54 1.68 3.44 16.59
C HIS A 54 2.11 4.65 15.74
N ASP A 55 2.74 4.48 14.57
CA ASP A 55 3.01 5.62 13.68
C ASP A 55 1.69 6.08 13.02
N PRO A 56 1.14 7.25 13.38
CA PRO A 56 -0.14 7.71 12.84
C PRO A 56 -0.06 8.00 11.33
N ARG A 57 1.14 8.24 10.79
CA ARG A 57 1.31 8.47 9.36
C ARG A 57 1.07 7.18 8.59
N VAL A 58 1.57 6.04 9.08
CA VAL A 58 1.29 4.72 8.47
C VAL A 58 -0.22 4.48 8.42
N THR A 59 -0.89 4.71 9.56
CA THR A 59 -2.36 4.56 9.67
C THR A 59 -3.10 5.46 8.68
N LEU A 60 -2.71 6.74 8.57
CA LEU A 60 -3.30 7.67 7.61
C LEU A 60 -3.16 7.17 6.17
N HIS A 61 -1.97 6.70 5.80
CA HIS A 61 -1.68 6.20 4.48
C HIS A 61 -2.52 4.96 4.13
N VAL A 62 -2.63 4.00 5.06
CA VAL A 62 -3.44 2.78 4.87
C VAL A 62 -4.92 3.12 4.77
N ARG A 63 -5.43 4.01 5.64
CA ARG A 63 -6.84 4.43 5.57
C ARG A 63 -7.16 5.14 4.24
N ALA A 64 -6.29 6.01 3.78
CA ALA A 64 -6.43 6.66 2.48
C ALA A 64 -6.41 5.63 1.32
N ALA A 65 -5.56 4.61 1.41
CA ALA A 65 -5.52 3.55 0.41
C ALA A 65 -6.86 2.80 0.29
N ARG A 66 -7.48 2.45 1.43
CA ARG A 66 -8.80 1.81 1.48
C ARG A 66 -9.87 2.69 0.83
N LEU A 67 -9.94 3.98 1.19
CA LEU A 67 -10.89 4.93 0.60
C LEU A 67 -10.70 5.12 -0.91
N MET A 68 -9.45 5.11 -1.40
CA MET A 68 -9.16 5.21 -2.83
C MET A 68 -9.58 3.95 -3.60
N ALA A 69 -9.34 2.77 -3.04
CA ALA A 69 -9.78 1.50 -3.62
C ALA A 69 -11.32 1.42 -3.69
N GLU A 70 -12.01 1.79 -2.61
CA GLU A 70 -13.47 1.89 -2.57
C GLU A 70 -14.00 2.88 -3.61
N ALA A 71 -13.38 4.05 -3.75
CA ALA A 71 -13.79 5.05 -4.73
C ALA A 71 -13.61 4.59 -6.18
N ARG A 72 -12.62 3.75 -6.45
CA ARG A 72 -12.37 3.14 -7.76
C ARG A 72 -13.34 1.99 -8.07
N ALA A 73 -13.82 1.29 -7.04
CA ALA A 73 -14.75 0.17 -7.20
C ALA A 73 -16.20 0.61 -7.47
N ARG A 74 -16.51 1.90 -7.23
CA ARG A 74 -17.78 2.54 -7.61
C ARG A 74 -17.75 2.98 -9.07
#